data_AF-A0A7Z7LZ11-F1
#
_entry.id   AF-A0A7Z7LZ11-F1
#
_cell.length_a   1.000
_cell.length_b   1.000
_cell.length_c   1.000
_cell.angle_alpha   90.00
_cell.angle_beta   90.00
_cell.angle_gamma   90.00
#
_symmetry.space_group_name_H-M   'P 1'
#
loop_
_entity.id
_entity.type
_entity.pdbx_description
1 polymer ?
#
loop_
_entity_poly.entity_id
_entity_poly.type
_entity_poly.pdbx_seq_one_letter_code
_entity_poly.pdbx_strand_id
1 'polypeptide(L)'
;MNLHSFNISIRSSVKGLFLLILTAILFILAAIINFSLSYITPHTLLYCMLLAIAFTLSSITKLIFFIKNNNSIKGWSWYIFYEIIITVLSVYLYQYAEGNNIISIQGFILLCHSGILLSLSTDLRNHEYVNWKKPARAGALSILFSLILIAHSTFDFIPVKIIITVIFITIGITSVIIALELKKLNQHYKSIKILRRELK
;
A
#
# COMPACT_ATOMS: atom_id res chain seq x y z
N MET A 1 4.71 -35.68 17.06
CA MET A 1 5.12 -34.33 16.64
C MET A 1 4.65 -34.14 15.20
N ASN A 2 3.47 -33.55 15.01
CA ASN A 2 2.75 -33.54 13.72
C ASN A 2 3.20 -32.32 12.88
N LEU A 3 3.80 -32.56 11.72
CA LEU A 3 4.39 -31.55 10.82
C LEU A 3 3.36 -30.82 9.92
N HIS A 4 2.06 -30.90 10.22
CA HIS A 4 1.02 -30.54 9.24
C HIS A 4 0.39 -29.13 9.36
N SER A 5 0.82 -28.24 10.26
CA SER A 5 0.05 -27.00 10.47
C SER A 5 0.82 -25.70 10.67
N PHE A 6 2.06 -25.58 10.21
CA PHE A 6 2.56 -24.24 9.90
C PHE A 6 1.87 -23.78 8.61
N ASN A 7 0.76 -23.07 8.79
CA ASN A 7 0.05 -22.37 7.74
C ASN A 7 0.91 -21.16 7.31
N ILE A 8 2.03 -21.44 6.65
CA ILE A 8 2.94 -20.41 6.17
C ILE A 8 2.22 -19.67 5.03
N SER A 9 2.01 -18.38 5.25
CA SER A 9 1.36 -17.43 4.35
C SER A 9 2.18 -17.20 3.08
N ILE A 10 3.51 -17.10 3.20
CA ILE A 10 4.42 -16.96 2.06
C ILE A 10 5.21 -18.27 1.89
N ARG A 11 4.97 -18.97 0.78
CA ARG A 11 5.50 -20.33 0.56
C ARG A 11 6.80 -20.35 -0.23
N SER A 12 7.12 -19.28 -0.94
CA SER A 12 8.31 -19.19 -1.78
C SER A 12 8.75 -17.76 -2.03
N SER A 13 9.91 -17.61 -2.69
CA SER A 13 10.45 -16.31 -3.06
C SER A 13 9.48 -15.52 -3.96
N VAL A 14 9.22 -14.27 -3.58
CA VAL A 14 8.31 -13.32 -4.24
C VAL A 14 9.05 -12.59 -5.36
N LYS A 15 8.50 -12.59 -6.57
CA LYS A 15 9.08 -11.95 -7.76
C LYS A 15 8.54 -10.52 -7.93
N GLY A 16 9.29 -9.67 -8.63
CA GLY A 16 8.77 -8.35 -9.03
C GLY A 16 8.70 -7.30 -7.93
N LEU A 17 9.56 -7.38 -6.91
CA LEU A 17 9.66 -6.35 -5.86
C LEU A 17 9.89 -4.92 -6.39
N PHE A 18 10.44 -4.80 -7.60
CA PHE A 18 10.55 -3.51 -8.29
C PHE A 18 9.19 -2.83 -8.49
N LEU A 19 8.08 -3.57 -8.63
CA LEU A 19 6.74 -3.00 -8.77
C LEU A 19 6.33 -2.23 -7.50
N LEU A 20 6.64 -2.74 -6.32
CA LEU A 20 6.42 -2.03 -5.03
C LEU A 20 7.33 -0.80 -4.89
N ILE A 21 8.55 -0.87 -5.41
CA ILE A 21 9.47 0.28 -5.42
C ILE A 21 9.00 1.34 -6.39
N LEU A 22 8.47 0.95 -7.56
CA LEU A 22 7.88 1.85 -8.53
C LEU A 22 6.70 2.61 -7.93
N THR A 23 5.83 1.93 -7.17
CA THR A 23 4.76 2.61 -6.45
C THR A 23 5.27 3.59 -5.40
N ALA A 24 6.36 3.27 -4.71
CA ALA A 24 6.96 4.19 -3.75
C ALA A 24 7.48 5.47 -4.42
N ILE A 25 8.21 5.33 -5.52
CA ILE A 25 8.75 6.45 -6.29
C ILE A 25 7.61 7.33 -6.81
N LEU A 26 6.55 6.72 -7.35
CA LEU A 26 5.36 7.43 -7.82
C LEU A 26 4.75 8.31 -6.72
N PHE A 27 4.58 7.77 -5.51
CA PHE A 27 3.99 8.51 -4.39
C PHE A 27 4.90 9.60 -3.83
N ILE A 28 6.23 9.40 -3.82
CA ILE A 28 7.19 10.42 -3.41
C ILE A 28 7.19 11.58 -4.43
N LEU A 29 7.18 11.29 -5.73
CA LEU A 29 7.06 12.30 -6.77
C LEU A 29 5.73 13.05 -6.68
N ALA A 30 4.62 12.34 -6.47
CA ALA A 30 3.32 12.95 -6.28
C ALA A 30 3.28 13.87 -5.04
N ALA A 31 3.96 13.51 -3.95
CA ALA A 31 4.08 14.37 -2.77
C ALA A 31 4.84 15.67 -3.07
N ILE A 32 5.96 15.59 -3.80
CA ILE A 32 6.75 16.76 -4.20
C ILE A 32 5.93 17.69 -5.10
N ILE A 33 5.26 17.12 -6.11
CA ILE A 33 4.39 17.88 -7.02
C ILE A 33 3.25 18.55 -6.24
N ASN A 34 2.60 17.83 -5.34
CA ASN A 34 1.53 18.38 -4.50
C ASN A 34 2.04 19.56 -3.66
N PHE A 35 3.21 19.41 -3.04
CA PHE A 35 3.82 20.46 -2.23
C PHE A 35 4.18 21.70 -3.06
N SER A 36 4.77 21.53 -4.25
CA SER A 36 5.09 22.65 -5.15
C SER A 36 3.82 23.36 -5.64
N LEU A 37 2.78 22.59 -5.98
CA LEU A 37 1.52 23.13 -6.47
C LEU A 37 0.73 23.88 -5.38
N SER A 38 0.90 23.47 -4.12
CA SER A 38 0.38 24.14 -2.92
C SER A 38 0.78 25.60 -2.79
N TYR A 39 1.87 26.02 -3.42
CA TYR A 39 2.32 27.42 -3.38
C TYR A 39 1.68 28.27 -4.49
N ILE A 40 1.23 27.63 -5.57
CA ILE A 40 0.83 28.29 -6.82
C ILE A 40 -0.69 28.44 -6.92
N THR A 41 -1.46 27.44 -6.48
CA THR A 41 -2.92 27.43 -6.67
C THR A 41 -3.70 26.96 -5.43
N PRO A 42 -4.76 27.67 -5.01
CA PRO A 42 -5.63 27.21 -3.92
C PRO A 42 -6.69 26.18 -4.35
N HIS A 43 -6.68 25.73 -5.62
CA HIS A 43 -7.73 24.85 -6.15
C HIS A 43 -7.62 23.41 -5.63
N THR A 44 -8.47 23.07 -4.66
CA THR A 44 -8.62 21.73 -4.05
C THR A 44 -8.79 20.60 -5.09
N LEU A 45 -9.42 20.91 -6.23
CA LEU A 45 -9.69 19.98 -7.33
C LEU A 45 -8.42 19.34 -7.90
N LEU A 46 -7.36 20.14 -8.10
CA LEU A 46 -6.14 19.70 -8.77
C LEU A 46 -5.38 18.67 -7.91
N TYR A 47 -5.37 18.84 -6.59
CA TYR A 47 -4.78 17.89 -5.64
C TYR A 47 -5.53 16.56 -5.63
N CYS A 48 -6.86 16.62 -5.71
CA CYS A 48 -7.70 15.43 -5.74
C CYS A 48 -7.50 14.63 -7.03
N MET A 49 -7.37 15.30 -8.18
CA MET A 49 -7.05 14.66 -9.46
C MET A 49 -5.66 13.99 -9.45
N LEU A 50 -4.63 14.68 -8.95
CA LEU A 50 -3.28 14.12 -8.83
C LEU A 50 -3.28 12.85 -7.96
N LEU A 51 -4.01 12.88 -6.85
CA LEU A 51 -4.19 11.75 -5.94
C LEU A 51 -4.90 10.57 -6.61
N ALA A 52 -5.99 10.83 -7.35
CA ALA A 52 -6.72 9.81 -8.11
C ALA A 52 -5.81 9.10 -9.11
N ILE A 53 -5.01 9.85 -9.86
CA ILE A 53 -4.05 9.32 -10.86
C ILE A 53 -2.99 8.46 -10.15
N ALA A 54 -2.40 8.97 -9.07
CA ALA A 54 -1.36 8.26 -8.32
C ALA A 54 -1.88 6.93 -7.74
N PHE A 55 -3.08 6.93 -7.13
CA PHE A 55 -3.69 5.70 -6.61
C PHE A 55 -4.03 4.72 -7.73
N THR A 56 -4.60 5.20 -8.84
CA THR A 56 -4.97 4.33 -9.97
C THR A 56 -3.74 3.61 -10.52
N LEU A 57 -2.67 4.35 -10.84
CA LEU A 57 -1.44 3.77 -11.38
C LEU A 57 -0.76 2.86 -10.36
N SER A 58 -0.77 3.24 -9.08
CA SER A 58 -0.21 2.42 -8.01
C SER A 58 -0.97 1.10 -7.81
N SER A 59 -2.30 1.15 -7.81
CA SER A 59 -3.13 -0.03 -7.61
C SER A 59 -3.06 -1.00 -8.77
N ILE A 60 -3.02 -0.51 -10.01
CA ILE A 60 -2.74 -1.39 -11.18
C ILE A 60 -1.38 -2.07 -11.02
N THR A 61 -0.35 -1.32 -10.62
CA THR A 61 1.00 -1.86 -10.41
C THR A 61 1.03 -2.93 -9.31
N LYS A 62 0.34 -2.71 -8.19
CA LYS A 62 0.21 -3.67 -7.08
C LYS A 62 -0.64 -4.89 -7.46
N LEU A 63 -1.68 -4.70 -8.25
CA LEU A 63 -2.53 -5.79 -8.76
C LEU A 63 -1.70 -6.74 -9.64
N ILE A 64 -0.90 -6.21 -10.57
CA ILE A 64 0.04 -7.01 -11.38
C ILE A 64 1.03 -7.76 -10.48
N PHE A 65 1.54 -7.10 -9.44
CA PHE A 65 2.44 -7.73 -8.48
C PHE A 65 1.78 -8.92 -7.75
N PHE A 66 0.56 -8.78 -7.25
CA PHE A 66 -0.12 -9.87 -6.54
C PHE A 66 -0.52 -11.01 -7.47
N ILE A 67 -0.96 -10.73 -8.70
CA ILE A 67 -1.23 -11.76 -9.71
C ILE A 67 0.03 -12.58 -10.00
N LYS A 68 1.17 -11.92 -10.23
CA LYS A 68 2.44 -12.58 -10.54
C LYS A 68 2.94 -13.48 -9.40
N ASN A 69 2.49 -13.23 -8.17
CA ASN A 69 2.92 -13.91 -6.96
C ASN A 69 1.81 -14.76 -6.30
N ASN A 70 0.74 -15.07 -7.04
CA ASN A 70 -0.38 -15.89 -6.56
C ASN A 70 0.07 -17.26 -6.00
N ASN A 71 1.09 -17.86 -6.59
CA ASN A 71 1.65 -19.15 -6.14
C ASN A 71 2.57 -19.00 -4.92
N SER A 72 3.10 -17.80 -4.67
CA SER A 72 4.05 -17.52 -3.58
C SER A 72 3.33 -17.07 -2.32
N ILE A 73 2.20 -16.37 -2.44
CA ILE A 73 1.46 -15.75 -1.33
C ILE A 73 0.08 -16.41 -1.23
N LYS A 74 -0.21 -17.11 -0.13
CA LYS A 74 -1.50 -17.81 0.07
C LYS A 74 -2.69 -16.85 0.11
N GLY A 75 -2.52 -15.66 0.71
CA GLY A 75 -3.55 -14.62 0.83
C GLY A 75 -3.76 -13.75 -0.41
N TRP A 76 -3.19 -14.10 -1.56
CA TRP A 76 -3.18 -13.28 -2.79
C TRP A 76 -4.56 -12.75 -3.21
N SER A 77 -5.61 -13.57 -3.07
CA SER A 77 -6.98 -13.20 -3.49
C SER A 77 -7.55 -12.02 -2.72
N TRP A 78 -7.28 -11.94 -1.40
CA TRP A 78 -7.72 -10.82 -0.58
C TRP A 78 -7.02 -9.52 -0.98
N TYR A 79 -5.71 -9.58 -1.27
CA TYR A 79 -4.96 -8.41 -1.72
C TYR A 79 -5.47 -7.89 -3.07
N ILE A 80 -5.75 -8.78 -4.02
CA ILE A 80 -6.33 -8.39 -5.31
C ILE A 80 -7.71 -7.77 -5.12
N PHE A 81 -8.56 -8.36 -4.27
CA PHE A 81 -9.89 -7.82 -3.99
C PHE A 81 -9.81 -6.36 -3.49
N TYR A 82 -8.94 -6.08 -2.51
CA TYR A 82 -8.75 -4.72 -2.03
C TYR A 82 -8.17 -3.79 -3.11
N GLU A 83 -7.19 -4.23 -3.91
CA GLU A 83 -6.63 -3.38 -4.99
C GLU A 83 -7.64 -3.10 -6.11
N ILE A 84 -8.55 -4.04 -6.41
CA ILE A 84 -9.66 -3.80 -7.35
C ILE A 84 -10.58 -2.71 -6.79
N ILE A 85 -10.99 -2.80 -5.52
CA ILE A 85 -11.83 -1.78 -4.87
C ILE A 85 -11.14 -0.41 -4.92
N ILE A 86 -9.85 -0.35 -4.56
CA ILE A 86 -9.07 0.89 -4.61
C ILE A 86 -9.03 1.46 -6.03
N THR A 87 -8.83 0.61 -7.04
CA THR A 87 -8.80 1.03 -8.45
C THR A 87 -10.14 1.61 -8.88
N VAL A 88 -11.25 0.92 -8.58
CA VAL A 88 -12.61 1.38 -8.93
C VAL A 88 -12.91 2.71 -8.26
N LEU A 89 -12.63 2.85 -6.96
CA LEU A 89 -12.85 4.09 -6.22
C LEU A 89 -11.97 5.23 -6.75
N SER A 90 -10.74 4.94 -7.16
CA SER A 90 -9.82 5.95 -7.69
C SER A 90 -10.25 6.45 -9.08
N VAL A 91 -10.73 5.54 -9.94
CA VAL A 91 -11.30 5.91 -11.25
C VAL A 91 -12.59 6.71 -11.06
N TYR A 92 -13.44 6.31 -10.11
CA TYR A 92 -14.63 7.08 -9.75
C TYR A 92 -14.28 8.49 -9.29
N LEU A 93 -13.24 8.63 -8.45
CA LEU A 93 -12.75 9.92 -7.98
C LEU A 93 -12.26 10.82 -9.13
N TYR A 94 -11.67 10.22 -10.17
CA TYR A 94 -11.20 10.95 -11.34
C TYR A 94 -12.34 11.49 -12.21
N GLN A 95 -13.42 10.71 -12.38
CA GLN A 95 -14.56 11.09 -13.24
C GLN A 95 -15.53 12.05 -12.55
N TYR A 96 -15.76 11.88 -11.24
CA TYR A 96 -16.74 12.64 -10.47
C TYR A 96 -16.06 13.55 -9.45
N ALA A 97 -15.02 14.25 -9.89
CA ALA A 97 -14.18 15.10 -9.04
C ALA A 97 -14.87 16.39 -8.56
N GLU A 98 -16.20 16.43 -8.41
CA GLU A 98 -16.95 17.62 -7.98
C GLU A 98 -17.69 17.38 -6.65
N GLY A 99 -17.53 18.31 -5.70
CA GLY A 99 -18.25 18.34 -4.42
C GLY A 99 -17.46 17.86 -3.18
N ASN A 100 -18.09 17.99 -2.01
CA ASN A 100 -17.46 17.65 -0.71
C ASN A 100 -17.18 16.15 -0.52
N ASN A 101 -17.81 15.28 -1.31
CA ASN A 101 -17.71 13.82 -1.15
C ASN A 101 -16.33 13.26 -1.53
N ILE A 102 -15.54 14.00 -2.31
CA ILE A 102 -14.23 13.58 -2.81
C ILE A 102 -13.29 13.22 -1.66
N ILE A 103 -13.27 14.03 -0.60
CA ILE A 103 -12.34 13.88 0.51
C ILE A 103 -12.71 12.64 1.34
N SER A 104 -14.00 12.40 1.54
CA SER A 104 -14.48 11.19 2.23
C SER A 104 -14.16 9.93 1.42
N ILE A 105 -14.30 9.94 0.10
CA ILE A 105 -13.94 8.79 -0.77
C ILE A 105 -12.43 8.50 -0.69
N GLN A 106 -11.58 9.52 -0.63
CA GLN A 106 -10.14 9.35 -0.41
C GLN A 106 -9.86 8.68 0.94
N GLY A 107 -10.61 9.04 1.97
CA GLY A 107 -10.59 8.36 3.27
C GLY A 107 -10.92 6.87 3.14
N PHE A 108 -11.96 6.51 2.38
CA PHE A 108 -12.31 5.11 2.11
C PHE A 108 -11.24 4.34 1.32
N ILE A 109 -10.61 4.96 0.32
CA ILE A 109 -9.47 4.39 -0.41
C ILE A 109 -8.33 4.08 0.58
N LEU A 110 -8.01 5.02 1.47
CA LEU A 110 -6.97 4.84 2.47
C LEU A 110 -7.33 3.76 3.51
N LEU A 111 -8.62 3.61 3.82
CA LEU A 111 -9.12 2.53 4.68
C LEU A 111 -8.85 1.17 4.03
N CYS A 112 -9.19 1.01 2.75
CA CYS A 112 -8.91 -0.21 1.99
C CYS A 112 -7.40 -0.49 1.93
N HIS A 113 -6.58 0.53 1.72
CA HIS A 113 -5.12 0.42 1.74
C HIS A 113 -4.62 -0.12 3.09
N SER A 114 -5.16 0.38 4.21
CA SER A 114 -4.80 -0.09 5.54
C SER A 114 -5.11 -1.58 5.75
N GLY A 115 -6.23 -2.07 5.19
CA GLY A 115 -6.60 -3.48 5.21
C GLY A 115 -5.55 -4.36 4.54
N ILE A 116 -4.98 -3.90 3.42
CA ILE A 116 -3.87 -4.58 2.73
C ILE A 116 -2.62 -4.61 3.62
N LEU A 117 -2.27 -3.48 4.25
CA LEU A 117 -1.09 -3.38 5.12
C LEU A 117 -1.18 -4.31 6.34
N LEU A 118 -2.35 -4.36 6.97
CA LEU A 118 -2.59 -5.24 8.12
C LEU A 118 -2.57 -6.70 7.71
N SER A 119 -3.21 -7.04 6.58
CA SER A 119 -3.21 -8.41 6.04
C SER A 119 -1.78 -8.87 5.71
N LEU A 120 -0.98 -8.02 5.05
CA LEU A 120 0.44 -8.29 4.78
C LEU A 120 1.24 -8.43 6.07
N SER A 121 0.96 -7.61 7.08
CA SER A 121 1.63 -7.71 8.38
C SER A 121 1.31 -9.03 9.08
N THR A 122 0.04 -9.47 9.06
CA THR A 122 -0.34 -10.78 9.62
C THR A 122 0.30 -11.92 8.87
N ASP A 123 0.44 -11.81 7.55
CA ASP A 123 1.16 -12.79 6.74
C ASP A 123 2.66 -12.80 7.08
N LEU A 124 3.29 -11.63 7.28
CA LEU A 124 4.70 -11.54 7.66
C LEU A 124 4.97 -12.00 9.10
N ARG A 125 3.97 -11.96 9.99
CA ARG A 125 4.10 -12.39 11.39
C ARG A 125 4.50 -13.86 11.53
N ASN A 126 4.15 -14.69 10.55
CA ASN A 126 4.48 -16.10 10.52
C ASN A 126 5.95 -16.39 10.12
N HIS A 127 6.76 -15.35 9.89
CA HIS A 127 8.16 -15.46 9.50
C HIS A 127 9.08 -14.77 10.52
N GLU A 128 10.01 -15.53 11.11
CA GLU A 128 10.90 -15.04 12.17
C GLU A 128 11.90 -13.97 11.70
N TYR A 129 12.29 -14.00 10.42
CA TYR A 129 13.32 -13.12 9.86
C TYR A 129 12.82 -11.77 9.35
N VAL A 130 11.51 -11.50 9.51
CA VAL A 130 10.86 -10.31 8.96
C VAL A 130 10.23 -9.48 10.06
N ASN A 131 10.40 -8.15 10.00
CA ASN A 131 9.80 -7.27 11.00
C ASN A 131 8.36 -6.89 10.63
N TRP A 132 7.43 -7.79 10.93
CA TRP A 132 5.98 -7.61 10.69
C TRP A 132 5.39 -6.37 11.38
N LYS A 133 5.99 -5.90 12.48
CA LYS A 133 5.50 -4.74 13.25
C LYS A 133 5.58 -3.43 12.45
N LYS A 134 6.49 -3.32 11.46
CA LYS A 134 6.62 -2.10 10.65
C LYS A 134 5.40 -1.85 9.76
N PRO A 135 4.98 -2.77 8.88
CA PRO A 135 3.75 -2.59 8.09
C PRO A 135 2.50 -2.52 8.96
N ALA A 136 2.44 -3.21 10.11
CA ALA A 136 1.32 -3.06 11.06
C ALA A 136 1.17 -1.62 11.58
N ARG A 137 2.27 -1.00 12.03
CA ARG A 137 2.25 0.40 12.50
C ARG A 137 1.81 1.36 11.40
N ALA A 138 2.30 1.16 10.18
CA ALA A 138 1.89 1.95 9.02
C ALA A 138 0.39 1.76 8.69
N GLY A 139 -0.12 0.53 8.80
CA GLY A 139 -1.55 0.23 8.66
C GLY A 139 -2.39 0.96 9.71
N ALA A 140 -2.02 0.87 10.98
CA ALA A 140 -2.71 1.58 12.06
C ALA A 140 -2.72 3.10 11.87
N LEU A 141 -1.59 3.67 11.42
CA LEU A 141 -1.50 5.10 11.11
C LEU A 141 -2.38 5.49 9.92
N SER A 142 -2.46 4.62 8.90
CA SER A 142 -3.34 4.82 7.74
C SER A 142 -4.82 4.78 8.10
N ILE A 143 -5.23 3.92 9.05
CA ILE A 143 -6.60 3.91 9.60
C ILE A 143 -6.91 5.25 10.26
N LEU A 144 -6.01 5.74 11.10
CA LEU A 144 -6.19 7.01 11.79
C LEU A 144 -6.38 8.16 10.79
N PHE A 145 -5.52 8.28 9.77
CA PHE A 145 -5.66 9.29 8.73
C PHE A 145 -6.91 9.10 7.87
N SER A 146 -7.32 7.86 7.61
CA SER A 146 -8.55 7.55 6.88
C SER A 146 -9.79 8.08 7.63
N LEU A 147 -9.88 7.84 8.94
CA LEU A 147 -10.98 8.34 9.75
C LEU A 147 -11.04 9.88 9.78
N ILE A 148 -9.87 10.54 9.86
CA ILE A 148 -9.78 12.00 9.79
C ILE A 148 -10.30 12.53 8.45
N LEU A 149 -9.93 11.89 7.33
CA LEU A 149 -10.41 12.28 6.00
C LEU A 149 -11.92 12.05 5.84
N ILE A 150 -12.44 10.92 6.34
CA ILE A 150 -13.87 10.62 6.28
C ILE A 150 -14.65 11.66 7.09
N ALA A 151 -14.18 11.99 8.28
CA ALA A 151 -14.78 12.98 9.18
C ALA A 151 -14.37 14.43 8.87
N HIS A 152 -13.71 14.71 7.73
CA HIS A 152 -13.18 16.04 7.46
C HIS A 152 -14.27 17.12 7.40
N SER A 153 -15.49 16.79 6.92
CA SER A 153 -16.63 17.73 6.96
C SER A 153 -16.97 18.24 8.37
N THR A 154 -16.52 17.55 9.42
CA THR A 154 -16.69 17.93 10.84
C THR A 154 -15.46 18.65 11.40
N PHE A 155 -14.31 18.49 10.75
CA PHE A 155 -12.99 18.95 11.21
C PHE A 155 -12.33 19.83 10.15
N ASP A 156 -12.75 21.10 10.07
CA ASP A 156 -12.28 22.08 9.06
C ASP A 156 -10.98 22.80 9.45
N PHE A 157 -10.37 22.44 10.58
CA PHE A 157 -9.19 23.13 11.11
C PHE A 157 -7.88 22.74 10.41
N ILE A 158 -7.83 21.59 9.74
CA ILE A 158 -6.61 21.10 9.09
C ILE A 158 -6.74 21.26 7.58
N PRO A 159 -5.85 22.02 6.93
CA PRO A 159 -5.86 22.14 5.48
C PRO A 159 -5.68 20.79 4.80
N VAL A 160 -6.62 20.44 3.91
CA VAL A 160 -6.64 19.18 3.14
C VAL A 160 -5.31 18.89 2.43
N LYS A 161 -4.66 19.93 1.91
CA LYS A 161 -3.36 19.84 1.23
C LYS A 161 -2.26 19.21 2.10
N ILE A 162 -2.24 19.52 3.40
CA ILE A 162 -1.25 18.98 4.34
C ILE A 162 -1.55 17.50 4.58
N ILE A 163 -2.82 17.16 4.79
CA ILE A 163 -3.26 15.78 5.00
C ILE A 163 -2.90 14.90 3.80
N ILE A 164 -3.23 15.34 2.58
CA ILE A 164 -2.93 14.59 1.35
C ILE A 164 -1.41 14.40 1.18
N THR A 165 -0.62 15.43 1.43
CA THR A 165 0.85 15.34 1.32
C THR A 165 1.42 14.31 2.31
N VAL A 166 0.96 14.33 3.56
CA VAL A 166 1.37 13.35 4.59
C VAL A 166 0.96 11.93 4.19
N ILE A 167 -0.23 11.75 3.60
CA ILE A 167 -0.68 10.44 3.11
C ILE A 167 0.23 9.93 2.00
N PHE A 168 0.55 10.75 1.01
CA PHE A 168 1.45 10.37 -0.08
C PHE A 168 2.82 9.92 0.44
N ILE A 169 3.41 10.68 1.36
CA ILE A 169 4.69 10.32 1.99
C ILE A 169 4.55 9.00 2.75
N THR A 170 3.47 8.83 3.52
CA THR A 170 3.22 7.62 4.31
C THR A 170 3.10 6.38 3.42
N ILE A 171 2.34 6.46 2.32
CA ILE A 171 2.17 5.35 1.38
C ILE A 171 3.48 5.04 0.66
N GLY A 172 4.23 6.08 0.25
CA GLY A 172 5.54 5.94 -0.36
C GLY A 172 6.52 5.18 0.53
N ILE A 173 6.69 5.65 1.78
CA ILE A 173 7.55 5.01 2.79
C ILE A 173 7.10 3.57 3.05
N THR A 174 5.80 3.34 3.21
CA THR A 174 5.27 2.00 3.52
C THR A 174 5.51 1.02 2.39
N SER A 175 5.39 1.47 1.14
CA SER A 175 5.70 0.67 -0.04
C SER A 175 7.17 0.24 -0.09
N VAL A 176 8.11 1.13 0.28
CA VAL A 176 9.54 0.80 0.43
C VAL A 176 9.74 -0.23 1.55
N ILE A 177 9.12 -0.02 2.71
CA ILE A 177 9.24 -0.93 3.86
C ILE A 177 8.81 -2.35 3.45
N ILE A 178 7.65 -2.49 2.80
CA ILE A 178 7.16 -3.80 2.34
C ILE A 178 8.13 -4.44 1.35
N ALA A 179 8.63 -3.66 0.38
CA ALA A 179 9.59 -4.17 -0.60
C ALA A 179 10.88 -4.70 0.08
N LEU A 180 11.40 -3.99 1.08
CA LEU A 180 12.59 -4.38 1.83
C LEU A 180 12.37 -5.62 2.68
N GLU A 181 11.25 -5.69 3.39
CA GLU A 181 10.93 -6.84 4.25
C GLU A 181 10.69 -8.12 3.40
N LEU A 182 10.03 -8.00 2.24
CA LEU A 182 9.93 -9.12 1.29
C LEU A 182 11.28 -9.48 0.64
N LYS A 183 12.18 -8.51 0.42
CA LYS A 183 13.54 -8.77 -0.07
C LYS A 183 14.35 -9.61 0.92
N LYS A 184 14.27 -9.30 2.21
CA LYS A 184 14.92 -10.10 3.27
C LYS A 184 14.41 -11.54 3.28
N LEU A 185 13.09 -11.69 3.17
CA LEU A 185 12.45 -13.00 3.10
C LEU A 185 12.95 -13.81 1.88
N ASN A 186 13.07 -13.17 0.71
CA ASN A 186 13.62 -13.80 -0.49
C ASN A 186 15.07 -14.27 -0.35
N GLN A 187 15.90 -13.47 0.33
CA GLN A 187 17.30 -13.84 0.57
C GLN A 187 17.39 -15.09 1.44
N HIS A 188 16.55 -15.19 2.47
CA HIS A 188 16.50 -16.35 3.35
C HIS A 188 16.09 -17.64 2.59
N TYR A 189 15.04 -17.57 1.77
CA TYR A 189 14.64 -18.69 0.90
C TYR A 189 15.74 -19.10 -0.08
N LYS A 190 16.52 -18.14 -0.61
CA LYS A 190 17.63 -18.43 -1.51
C LYS A 190 18.75 -19.19 -0.77
N SER A 191 19.11 -18.77 0.43
CA SER A 191 20.13 -19.44 1.24
C SER A 191 19.76 -20.88 1.57
N ILE A 192 18.51 -21.13 2.01
CA ILE A 192 18.02 -22.50 2.26
C ILE A 192 18.10 -23.37 1.00
N LYS A 193 17.76 -22.80 -0.17
CA LYS A 193 17.81 -23.53 -1.44
C LYS A 193 19.24 -23.90 -1.86
N ILE A 194 20.22 -23.05 -1.57
CA ILE A 194 21.65 -23.32 -1.85
C ILE A 194 22.15 -24.43 -0.93
N LEU A 195 21.93 -24.31 0.38
CA LEU A 195 22.35 -25.32 1.36
C LEU A 195 21.75 -26.71 1.06
N ARG A 196 20.47 -26.77 0.65
CA ARG A 196 19.84 -28.03 0.25
C ARG A 196 20.52 -28.67 -0.97
N ARG A 197 21.06 -27.88 -1.89
CA ARG A 197 21.74 -28.38 -3.10
C ARG A 197 23.15 -28.87 -2.80
N GLU A 198 23.85 -28.28 -1.83
CA GLU A 198 25.20 -28.69 -1.43
C GLU A 198 25.19 -29.98 -0.59
N LEU A 199 24.08 -30.26 0.10
CA LEU A 199 23.89 -31.47 0.90
C LEU A 199 23.42 -32.69 0.10
N LYS A 200 23.28 -32.59 -1.23
CA LYS A 200 22.75 -33.64 -2.10
C LYS A 200 23.76 -34.04 -3.15
#